data_AF-A0A135W0T3-F1
#
_entry.id   AF-A0A135W0T3-F1
#
_cell.length_a   1.000
_cell.length_b   1.000
_cell.length_c   1.000
_cell.angle_alpha   90.00
_cell.angle_beta   90.00
_cell.angle_gamma   90.00
#
_symmetry.space_group_name_H-M   'P 1'
#
loop_
_entity.id
_entity.type
_entity.pdbx_description
1 polymer ?
#
loop_
_entity_poly.entity_id
_entity_poly.type
_entity_poly.pdbx_seq_one_letter_code
_entity_poly.pdbx_strand_id
1 'polypeptide(L)'
;MNKEMLDTLINKVVKIDRGGPESRIGRLLAADNDHITIFHDEEGVIYYHTRHIKSLTYNSKEQAALNIEMPSDIKLIQAKEFKGVLEQLPLRWVKINRGGPETLEGVLETVTDDFVTIVANEEIIHVAMYHIRNISYGAKVEKKEQKQNKGNSKGKK
;
A
#
# COMPACT_ATOMS: atom_id res chain seq x y z
N MET A 1 -11.20 9.62 7.59
CA MET A 1 -12.30 8.63 7.64
C MET A 1 -12.74 8.45 9.10
N ASN A 2 -13.95 7.94 9.37
CA ASN A 2 -14.38 7.68 10.75
C ASN A 2 -13.69 6.41 11.30
N LYS A 3 -13.02 6.52 12.45
CA LYS A 3 -12.23 5.42 13.03
C LYS A 3 -13.08 4.24 13.49
N GLU A 4 -14.21 4.49 14.14
CA GLU A 4 -15.11 3.43 14.64
C GLU A 4 -15.59 2.53 13.49
N MET A 5 -15.93 3.11 12.35
CA MET A 5 -16.29 2.38 11.13
C MET A 5 -15.12 1.51 10.62
N LEU A 6 -13.90 2.04 10.61
CA LEU A 6 -12.70 1.30 10.18
C LEU A 6 -12.37 0.14 11.11
N ASP A 7 -12.54 0.32 12.42
CA ASP A 7 -12.31 -0.73 13.42
C ASP A 7 -13.23 -1.94 13.17
N THR A 8 -14.47 -1.73 12.71
CA THR A 8 -15.38 -2.83 12.32
C THR A 8 -14.93 -3.63 11.09
N LEU A 9 -13.95 -3.11 10.34
CA LEU A 9 -13.43 -3.70 9.11
C LEU A 9 -12.09 -4.41 9.31
N ILE A 10 -11.50 -4.36 10.51
CA ILE A 10 -10.26 -5.07 10.82
C ILE A 10 -10.43 -6.57 10.51
N ASN A 11 -9.40 -7.16 9.91
CA ASN A 11 -9.33 -8.51 9.37
C ASN A 11 -10.24 -8.81 8.18
N LYS A 12 -11.01 -7.84 7.67
CA LYS A 12 -11.79 -7.99 6.43
C LYS A 12 -10.95 -7.58 5.22
N VAL A 13 -11.24 -8.21 4.09
CA VAL A 13 -10.74 -7.77 2.79
C VAL A 13 -11.51 -6.51 2.39
N VAL A 14 -10.74 -5.48 2.06
CA VAL A 14 -11.23 -4.17 1.64
C VAL A 14 -10.56 -3.78 0.33
N LYS A 15 -11.28 -3.00 -0.46
CA LYS A 15 -10.74 -2.32 -1.64
C LYS A 15 -10.58 -0.84 -1.32
N ILE A 16 -9.33 -0.39 -1.29
CA ILE A 16 -8.96 1.01 -1.21
C ILE A 16 -9.05 1.59 -2.60
N ASP A 17 -9.83 2.66 -2.74
CA ASP A 17 -10.19 3.32 -3.99
C ASP A 17 -10.91 2.40 -5.01
N ARG A 18 -12.07 2.82 -5.51
CA ARG A 18 -12.91 1.98 -6.40
C ARG A 18 -12.24 1.61 -7.73
N GLY A 19 -11.19 2.31 -8.13
CA GLY A 19 -10.41 2.05 -9.33
C GLY A 19 -9.29 3.07 -9.53
N GLY A 20 -8.68 3.03 -10.71
CA GLY A 20 -7.52 3.84 -11.03
C GLY A 20 -6.23 3.24 -10.48
N PRO A 21 -5.09 3.90 -10.72
CA PRO A 21 -3.80 3.25 -10.54
C PRO A 21 -3.39 3.00 -9.08
N GLU A 22 -3.91 3.83 -8.16
CA GLU A 22 -3.71 3.71 -6.70
C GLU A 22 -4.61 2.65 -6.05
N SER A 23 -5.58 2.09 -6.79
CA SER A 23 -6.53 1.13 -6.24
C SER A 23 -5.84 -0.15 -5.80
N ARG A 24 -6.15 -0.62 -4.58
CA ARG A 24 -5.61 -1.87 -4.03
C ARG A 24 -6.67 -2.65 -3.29
N ILE A 25 -6.58 -3.97 -3.38
CA ILE A 25 -7.40 -4.91 -2.61
C ILE A 25 -6.47 -5.56 -1.59
N GLY A 26 -6.85 -5.55 -0.32
CA GLY A 26 -6.02 -6.10 0.75
C GLY A 26 -6.81 -6.37 2.01
N ARG A 27 -6.23 -7.13 2.93
CA ARG A 27 -6.80 -7.35 4.26
C ARG A 27 -6.48 -6.15 5.14
N LEU A 28 -7.50 -5.51 5.73
CA LEU A 28 -7.28 -4.44 6.69
C LEU A 28 -6.71 -5.01 7.99
N LEU A 29 -5.53 -4.57 8.40
CA LEU A 29 -4.83 -5.05 9.58
C LEU A 29 -4.98 -4.11 10.78
N ALA A 30 -4.98 -2.81 10.55
CA ALA A 30 -5.07 -1.80 11.61
C ALA A 30 -5.71 -0.50 11.10
N ALA A 31 -6.29 0.24 12.05
CA ALA A 31 -6.82 1.58 11.84
C ALA A 31 -6.46 2.47 13.04
N ASP A 32 -5.61 3.46 12.77
CA ASP A 32 -5.07 4.41 13.73
C ASP A 32 -5.69 5.81 13.51
N ASN A 33 -5.11 6.88 14.08
CA ASN A 33 -5.77 8.19 14.10
C ASN A 33 -5.98 8.76 12.69
N ASP A 34 -4.95 8.68 11.86
CA ASP A 34 -4.92 9.29 10.53
C ASP A 34 -4.53 8.32 9.42
N HIS A 35 -4.23 7.05 9.74
CA HIS A 35 -3.85 6.05 8.76
C HIS A 35 -4.49 4.68 9.01
N ILE A 36 -4.46 3.86 7.98
CA ILE A 36 -4.80 2.45 8.03
C ILE A 36 -3.66 1.61 7.48
N THR A 37 -3.61 0.35 7.88
CA THR A 37 -2.64 -0.61 7.37
C THR A 37 -3.36 -1.75 6.68
N ILE A 38 -3.00 -2.06 5.45
CA ILE A 38 -3.50 -3.23 4.73
C ILE A 38 -2.37 -4.20 4.41
N PHE A 39 -2.70 -5.48 4.30
CA PHE A 39 -1.85 -6.48 3.67
C PHE A 39 -2.31 -6.73 2.24
N HIS A 40 -1.43 -6.49 1.28
CA HIS A 40 -1.56 -6.85 -0.12
C HIS A 40 -0.70 -8.09 -0.39
N ASP A 41 -1.22 -9.06 -1.12
CA ASP A 41 -0.55 -10.34 -1.37
C ASP A 41 0.77 -10.20 -2.14
N GLU A 42 0.89 -9.17 -2.99
CA GLU A 42 2.11 -8.93 -3.80
C GLU A 42 3.06 -7.87 -3.23
N GLU A 43 2.51 -6.89 -2.52
CA GLU A 43 3.26 -5.71 -2.09
C GLU A 43 3.52 -5.72 -0.57
N GLY A 44 3.02 -6.74 0.13
CA GLY A 44 3.15 -6.88 1.58
C GLY A 44 2.32 -5.85 2.33
N VAL A 45 2.89 -5.32 3.41
CA VAL A 45 2.23 -4.35 4.28
C VAL A 45 2.29 -2.97 3.67
N ILE A 46 1.13 -2.31 3.58
CA ILE A 46 0.98 -0.97 3.04
C ILE A 46 0.25 -0.09 4.05
N TYR A 47 0.83 1.06 4.36
CA TYR A 47 0.26 2.08 5.22
C TYR A 47 -0.34 3.17 4.34
N TYR A 48 -1.61 3.51 4.57
CA TYR A 48 -2.34 4.55 3.85
C TYR A 48 -2.73 5.67 4.78
N HIS A 49 -2.36 6.90 4.42
CA HIS A 49 -2.89 8.07 5.10
C HIS A 49 -4.38 8.25 4.70
N THR A 50 -5.27 8.19 5.68
CA THR A 50 -6.73 8.13 5.48
C THR A 50 -7.31 9.36 4.77
N ARG A 51 -6.68 10.53 4.91
CA ARG A 51 -7.06 11.76 4.18
C ARG A 51 -7.01 11.61 2.65
N HIS A 52 -6.17 10.71 2.13
CA HIS A 52 -6.02 10.50 0.69
C HIS A 52 -6.86 9.36 0.13
N ILE A 53 -7.53 8.58 1.00
CA ILE A 53 -8.43 7.52 0.59
C ILE A 53 -9.75 8.14 0.10
N LYS A 54 -10.06 7.93 -1.18
CA LYS A 54 -11.27 8.47 -1.80
C LYS A 54 -12.47 7.56 -1.57
N SER A 55 -12.24 6.26 -1.45
CA SER A 55 -13.30 5.29 -1.16
C SER A 55 -12.76 4.04 -0.50
N LEU A 56 -13.58 3.44 0.36
CA LEU A 56 -13.33 2.15 0.99
C LEU A 56 -14.52 1.24 0.66
N THR A 57 -14.28 0.18 -0.10
CA THR A 57 -15.31 -0.78 -0.47
C THR A 57 -15.08 -2.10 0.25
N TYR A 58 -16.12 -2.68 0.85
CA TYR A 58 -16.09 -4.02 1.41
C TYR A 58 -17.36 -4.76 1.01
N ASN A 59 -17.24 -6.05 0.67
CA ASN A 59 -18.38 -6.90 0.35
C ASN A 59 -18.31 -8.17 1.22
N SER A 60 -19.31 -8.38 2.06
CA SER A 60 -19.38 -9.54 2.96
C SER A 60 -19.46 -10.88 2.21
N LYS A 61 -20.01 -10.89 0.98
CA LYS A 61 -20.14 -12.09 0.15
C LYS A 61 -18.83 -12.47 -0.56
N GLU A 62 -17.97 -11.50 -0.85
CA GLU A 62 -16.73 -11.69 -1.59
C GLU A 62 -15.52 -12.02 -0.68
N GLN A 63 -15.68 -11.91 0.63
CA GLN A 63 -14.61 -12.24 1.60
C GLN A 63 -14.07 -13.66 1.42
N ALA A 64 -14.95 -14.61 1.11
CA ALA A 64 -14.59 -16.02 0.91
C ALA A 64 -13.93 -16.31 -0.45
N ALA A 65 -14.08 -15.40 -1.43
CA ALA A 65 -13.52 -15.57 -2.77
C ALA A 65 -12.08 -15.05 -2.88
N LEU A 66 -11.65 -14.19 -1.94
CA LEU A 66 -10.32 -13.59 -1.93
C LEU A 66 -9.44 -14.32 -0.91
N ASN A 67 -8.72 -15.35 -1.38
CA ASN A 67 -7.72 -16.09 -0.60
C ASN A 67 -6.44 -15.25 -0.43
N ILE A 68 -6.50 -14.24 0.44
CA ILE A 68 -5.32 -13.52 0.89
C ILE A 68 -4.74 -14.28 2.09
N GLU A 69 -3.76 -15.13 1.81
CA GLU A 69 -2.95 -15.84 2.81
C GLU A 69 -1.98 -14.86 3.47
N MET A 70 -2.09 -14.74 4.80
CA MET A 70 -1.28 -13.84 5.58
C MET A 70 -0.12 -14.62 6.22
N PRO A 71 1.14 -14.20 6.02
CA PRO A 71 2.27 -14.75 6.77
C PRO A 71 2.05 -14.66 8.28
N SER A 72 2.49 -15.68 9.02
CA SER A 72 2.33 -15.75 10.48
C SER A 72 3.24 -14.80 11.25
N ASP A 73 4.28 -14.25 10.61
CA ASP A 73 5.35 -13.46 11.20
C ASP A 73 5.38 -11.99 10.73
N ILE A 74 4.27 -11.47 10.21
CA ILE A 74 4.18 -10.06 9.81
C ILE A 74 4.44 -9.15 11.01
N LYS A 75 5.47 -8.30 10.87
CA LYS A 75 5.75 -7.22 11.83
C LYS A 75 5.17 -5.91 11.32
N LEU A 76 4.22 -5.36 12.08
CA LEU A 76 3.66 -4.04 11.83
C LEU A 76 4.40 -2.99 12.63
N ILE A 77 4.78 -1.90 11.96
CA ILE A 77 5.15 -0.65 12.61
C ILE A 77 3.95 -0.15 13.41
N GLN A 78 4.18 0.16 14.68
CA GLN A 78 3.18 0.68 15.60
C GLN A 78 3.38 2.19 15.72
N ALA A 79 2.39 2.97 15.29
CA ALA A 79 2.37 4.42 15.44
C ALA A 79 0.92 4.90 15.48
N LYS A 80 0.63 5.97 16.22
CA LYS A 80 -0.72 6.56 16.25
C LYS A 80 -1.02 7.38 15.00
N GLU A 81 0.02 7.95 14.40
CA GLU A 81 -0.06 8.86 13.26
C GLU A 81 0.81 8.37 12.11
N PHE A 82 0.45 8.74 10.88
CA PHE A 82 1.12 8.30 9.66
C PHE A 82 2.57 8.78 9.63
N LYS A 83 2.83 10.00 10.10
CA LYS A 83 4.18 10.53 10.26
C LYS A 83 5.02 9.62 11.17
N GLY A 84 4.45 9.12 12.27
CA GLY A 84 5.13 8.19 13.16
C GLY A 84 5.47 6.83 12.52
N VAL A 85 4.76 6.44 11.45
CA VAL A 85 5.16 5.30 10.61
C VAL A 85 6.40 5.66 9.80
N LEU A 86 6.40 6.83 9.15
CA LEU A 86 7.51 7.32 8.34
C LEU A 86 8.80 7.47 9.17
N GLU A 87 8.69 8.02 10.39
CA GLU A 87 9.82 8.23 11.32
C GLU A 87 10.51 6.92 11.74
N GLN A 88 9.89 5.76 11.54
CA GLN A 88 10.47 4.44 11.82
C GLN A 88 11.08 3.75 10.59
N LEU A 89 11.01 4.40 9.44
CA LEU A 89 11.52 3.90 8.16
C LEU A 89 12.86 4.50 7.66
N PRO A 90 13.58 5.42 8.35
CA PRO A 90 14.88 5.86 7.87
C PRO A 90 15.84 4.70 7.57
N LEU A 91 16.64 4.88 6.52
CA LEU A 91 17.60 3.92 5.96
C LEU A 91 16.97 2.64 5.36
N ARG A 92 15.65 2.60 5.19
CA ARG A 92 14.97 1.48 4.52
C ARG A 92 14.62 1.83 3.08
N TRP A 93 14.64 0.81 2.22
CA TRP A 93 14.04 0.89 0.90
C TRP A 93 12.51 0.95 1.04
N VAL A 94 11.91 2.01 0.52
CA VAL A 94 10.48 2.28 0.58
C VAL A 94 9.88 2.48 -0.80
N LYS A 95 8.57 2.27 -0.90
CA LYS A 95 7.75 2.64 -2.05
C LYS A 95 6.66 3.59 -1.59
N ILE A 96 6.72 4.84 -2.07
CA ILE A 96 5.75 5.91 -1.80
C ILE A 96 4.84 6.09 -3.00
N ASN A 97 3.54 6.17 -2.74
CA ASN A 97 2.48 6.28 -3.75
C ASN A 97 2.50 5.12 -4.77
N ARG A 98 1.41 4.89 -5.49
CA ARG A 98 1.22 3.66 -6.27
C ARG A 98 0.45 3.86 -7.58
N GLY A 99 1.06 3.37 -8.66
CA GLY A 99 0.39 3.18 -9.95
C GLY A 99 0.31 4.45 -10.81
N GLY A 100 0.72 5.60 -10.31
CA GLY A 100 0.84 6.81 -11.11
C GLY A 100 2.28 7.16 -11.46
N PRO A 101 2.47 8.24 -12.26
CA PRO A 101 3.78 8.90 -12.39
C PRO A 101 4.31 9.45 -11.06
N GLU A 102 3.46 9.56 -10.03
CA GLU A 102 3.84 9.95 -8.67
C GLU A 102 4.45 8.81 -7.83
N THR A 103 4.57 7.59 -8.39
CA THR A 103 5.19 6.46 -7.69
C THR A 103 6.69 6.71 -7.53
N LEU A 104 7.19 6.58 -6.30
CA LEU A 104 8.60 6.75 -5.97
C LEU A 104 9.12 5.55 -5.17
N GLU A 105 10.25 4.99 -5.59
CA GLU A 105 10.96 3.93 -4.89
C GLU A 105 12.39 4.38 -4.61
N GLY A 106 12.89 4.16 -3.39
CA GLY A 106 14.23 4.57 -2.98
C GLY A 106 14.46 4.40 -1.49
N VAL A 107 15.59 4.92 -1.00
CA VAL A 107 15.92 4.89 0.44
C VAL A 107 15.36 6.12 1.13
N LEU A 108 14.56 5.93 2.18
CA LEU A 108 14.09 7.04 3.02
C LEU A 108 15.23 7.53 3.92
N GLU A 109 15.56 8.80 3.82
CA GLU A 109 16.70 9.40 4.53
C GLU A 109 16.22 10.25 5.72
N THR A 110 15.41 11.27 5.46
CA THR A 110 14.89 12.20 6.49
C THR A 110 13.36 12.30 6.45
N VAL A 111 12.75 12.48 7.62
CA VAL A 111 11.32 12.78 7.78
C VAL A 111 11.19 14.05 8.62
N THR A 112 10.51 15.05 8.08
CA THR A 112 10.17 16.31 8.78
C THR A 112 8.65 16.48 8.83
N ASP A 113 8.17 17.57 9.43
CA ASP A 113 6.74 17.91 9.39
C ASP A 113 6.28 18.33 7.98
N ASP A 114 7.18 18.88 7.16
CA ASP A 114 6.87 19.46 5.86
C ASP A 114 7.11 18.50 4.69
N PHE A 115 8.17 17.70 4.76
CA PHE A 115 8.60 16.81 3.68
C PHE A 115 9.38 15.59 4.17
N VAL A 116 9.50 14.60 3.29
CA VAL A 116 10.45 13.48 3.42
C VAL A 116 11.50 13.54 2.32
N THR A 117 12.70 13.07 2.63
CA THR A 117 13.81 12.94 1.67
C THR A 117 13.95 11.50 1.25
N ILE A 118 13.91 11.26 -0.06
CA ILE A 118 14.18 9.96 -0.69
C ILE A 118 15.44 10.06 -1.54
N VAL A 119 16.34 9.10 -1.40
CA VAL A 119 17.49 8.92 -2.29
C VAL A 119 17.16 7.82 -3.29
N ALA A 120 17.13 8.15 -4.58
CA ALA A 120 16.84 7.23 -5.66
C ALA A 120 17.60 7.63 -6.93
N ASN A 121 18.19 6.67 -7.65
CA ASN A 121 18.85 6.91 -8.95
C ASN A 121 19.85 8.09 -8.95
N GLU A 122 20.70 8.21 -7.93
CA GLU A 122 21.66 9.33 -7.76
C GLU A 122 21.01 10.71 -7.54
N GLU A 123 19.70 10.76 -7.32
CA GLU A 123 18.93 11.97 -7.01
C GLU A 123 18.52 12.01 -5.53
N ILE A 124 18.42 13.24 -5.01
CA ILE A 124 17.82 13.54 -3.71
C ILE A 124 16.46 14.19 -3.97
N ILE A 125 15.39 13.52 -3.57
CA ILE A 125 14.02 13.91 -3.88
C ILE A 125 13.30 14.28 -2.59
N HIS A 126 12.81 15.53 -2.51
CA HIS A 126 11.95 15.97 -1.42
C HIS A 126 10.48 15.81 -1.82
N VAL A 127 9.74 14.99 -1.06
CA VAL A 127 8.30 14.80 -1.24
C VAL A 127 7.57 15.47 -0.10
N ALA A 128 6.70 16.44 -0.41
CA ALA A 128 5.91 17.11 0.62
C ALA A 128 5.05 16.10 1.39
N MET A 129 4.99 16.21 2.71
CA MET A 129 4.26 15.30 3.60
C MET A 129 2.80 15.12 3.14
N TYR A 130 2.17 16.23 2.72
CA TYR A 130 0.80 16.25 2.23
C TYR A 130 0.56 15.43 0.94
N HIS A 131 1.61 15.12 0.17
CA HIS A 131 1.48 14.36 -1.08
C HIS A 131 1.78 12.86 -0.90
N ILE A 132 2.15 12.42 0.31
CA ILE A 132 2.39 11.02 0.61
C ILE A 132 1.06 10.35 0.96
N ARG A 133 0.52 9.59 0.02
CA ARG A 133 -0.77 8.90 0.18
C ARG A 133 -0.61 7.56 0.88
N ASN A 134 0.47 6.85 0.54
CA ASN A 134 0.77 5.55 1.08
C ASN A 134 2.26 5.25 1.03
N ILE A 135 2.69 4.34 1.90
CA ILE A 135 4.06 3.83 1.93
C ILE A 135 4.07 2.33 2.22
N SER A 136 5.00 1.60 1.61
CA SER A 136 5.41 0.27 2.06
C SER A 136 6.93 0.22 2.13
N TYR A 137 7.44 -0.80 2.81
CA TYR A 137 8.86 -1.03 2.97
C TYR A 137 9.19 -2.52 2.80
N GLY A 138 10.45 -2.79 2.43
CA GLY A 138 10.94 -4.15 2.19
C GLY A 138 11.16 -4.47 0.72
N ALA A 139 11.89 -5.55 0.47
CA ALA A 139 12.17 -6.03 -0.88
C ALA A 139 10.88 -6.56 -1.53
N LYS A 140 10.65 -6.20 -2.81
CA LYS A 140 9.58 -6.79 -3.62
C LYS A 140 9.68 -8.31 -3.56
N VAL A 141 8.57 -8.98 -3.25
CA VAL A 141 8.46 -10.41 -3.50
C VAL A 141 8.38 -10.56 -5.03
N GLU A 142 9.47 -10.97 -5.67
CA GLU A 142 9.46 -11.30 -7.09
C GLU A 142 8.56 -12.52 -7.33
N LYS A 143 7.29 -12.29 -7.66
CA LYS A 143 6.47 -13.33 -8.29
C LYS A 143 6.99 -13.51 -9.72
N LYS A 144 7.51 -14.71 -10.02
CA LYS A 144 7.86 -15.12 -11.39
C LYS A 144 6.65 -14.91 -12.30
N GLU A 145 6.78 -14.06 -13.31
CA GLU A 145 5.76 -13.87 -14.35
C GLU A 145 5.43 -15.22 -15.01
N GLN A 146 4.22 -15.74 -14.79
CA GLN A 146 3.68 -16.78 -15.66
C GLN A 146 3.28 -16.13 -16.98
N LYS A 147 4.12 -16.32 -18.00
CA LYS A 147 3.81 -15.98 -19.39
C LYS A 147 2.47 -16.60 -19.79
N GLN A 148 1.42 -15.78 -19.92
CA GLN A 148 0.20 -16.20 -20.59
C GLN A 148 0.49 -16.38 -22.09
N ASN A 149 0.51 -17.64 -22.52
CA ASN A 149 0.57 -18.01 -23.93
C ASN A 149 -0.73 -17.54 -24.62
N LYS A 150 -0.65 -16.48 -25.43
CA LYS A 150 -1.73 -16.11 -26.35
C LYS A 150 -1.82 -17.17 -27.46
N GLY A 151 -2.73 -18.12 -27.30
CA GLY A 151 -3.12 -19.07 -28.33
C GLY A 151 -3.77 -18.33 -29.50
N ASN A 152 -3.05 -18.30 -30.63
CA ASN A 152 -3.50 -17.71 -31.88
C ASN A 152 -4.38 -18.72 -32.64
N SER A 153 -5.70 -18.68 -32.45
CA SER A 153 -6.63 -19.42 -33.31
C SER A 153 -6.92 -18.61 -34.58
N LYS A 154 -6.13 -18.87 -35.64
CA LYS A 154 -6.52 -18.53 -37.01
C LYS A 154 -7.68 -19.42 -37.43
N GLY A 155 -8.87 -18.83 -37.53
CA GLY A 155 -10.02 -19.46 -38.17
C GLY A 155 -9.75 -19.69 -39.66
N LYS A 156 -9.80 -20.95 -40.07
CA LYS A 156 -10.10 -21.34 -41.46
C LYS A 156 -11.62 -21.29 -41.63
N LYS A 157 -12.09 -20.51 -42.58
CA LYS A 157 -13.14 -20.88 -43.53
C LYS A 157 -13.14 -19.90 -44.69
#